data_AF-A0A1S6EUX3-F1
#
_entry.id   AF-A0A1S6EUX3-F1
#
_cell.length_a   1.000
_cell.length_b   1.000
_cell.length_c   1.000
_cell.angle_alpha   90.00
_cell.angle_beta   90.00
_cell.angle_gamma   90.00
#
_symmetry.space_group_name_H-M   'P 1'
#
loop_
_entity.id
_entity.type
_entity.pdbx_description
1 polymer ?
#
loop_
_entity_poly.entity_id
_entity_poly.type
_entity_poly.pdbx_seq_one_letter_code
_entity_poly.pdbx_strand_id
1 'polypeptide(L)'
;MTQSVAGSWTGIYFYPDDHPDNPDDLYPPTAFVAELIDRAGVITGWVGEPDTLGGGPDRRAELAGMRTGDAVAFTKTPADGANQIEYAGTLIDEGRRIEGLWHIAGNWSGRFRMDRSGPLRPAETLRVGETLKI
;
A
#
# COMPACT_ATOMS: atom_id res chain seq x y z
N MET A 1 -25.36 -2.42 -6.08
CA MET A 1 -24.50 -1.51 -6.87
C MET A 1 -23.08 -1.83 -6.48
N THR A 2 -22.15 -2.02 -7.42
CA THR A 2 -20.76 -2.33 -7.09
C THR A 2 -20.00 -1.06 -6.77
N GLN A 3 -19.29 -1.05 -5.65
CA GLN A 3 -18.61 0.17 -5.18
C GLN A 3 -17.27 0.36 -5.88
N SER A 4 -17.04 1.60 -6.33
CA SER A 4 -15.78 1.98 -6.95
C SER A 4 -14.66 2.03 -5.90
N VAL A 5 -13.43 1.73 -6.30
CA VAL A 5 -12.22 1.92 -5.46
C VAL A 5 -11.49 3.23 -5.78
N ALA A 6 -11.98 4.04 -6.71
CA ALA A 6 -11.32 5.28 -7.11
C ALA A 6 -11.15 6.25 -5.93
N GLY A 7 -10.02 6.97 -5.89
CA GLY A 7 -9.68 7.99 -4.89
C GLY A 7 -8.42 7.67 -4.09
N SER A 8 -8.20 8.48 -3.05
CA SER A 8 -7.04 8.41 -2.15
C SER A 8 -7.22 7.36 -1.06
N TRP A 9 -6.14 6.66 -0.75
CA TRP A 9 -6.07 5.62 0.27
C TRP A 9 -4.82 5.78 1.13
N THR A 10 -4.94 5.46 2.41
CA THR A 10 -3.83 5.34 3.35
C THR A 10 -3.84 3.93 3.90
N GLY A 11 -2.70 3.25 3.88
CA GLY A 11 -2.60 1.87 4.29
C GLY A 11 -1.34 1.52 5.03
N ILE A 12 -1.28 0.26 5.41
CA ILE A 12 -0.17 -0.37 6.09
C ILE A 12 -0.07 -1.83 5.62
N TYR A 13 1.15 -2.31 5.42
CA TYR A 13 1.40 -3.73 5.23
C TYR A 13 2.38 -4.26 6.28
N PHE A 14 2.28 -5.56 6.53
CA PHE A 14 3.05 -6.28 7.52
C PHE A 14 3.93 -7.31 6.81
N TYR A 15 5.16 -7.48 7.30
CA TYR A 15 6.06 -8.52 6.84
C TYR A 15 5.64 -9.90 7.38
N PRO A 16 5.97 -11.01 6.71
CA PRO A 16 5.73 -12.35 7.23
C PRO A 16 6.51 -12.57 8.52
N ASP A 17 5.86 -13.09 9.56
CA ASP A 17 6.48 -13.40 10.86
C ASP A 17 7.25 -14.73 10.85
N ASP A 18 7.00 -15.58 9.85
CA ASP A 18 7.59 -16.91 9.70
C ASP A 18 8.71 -16.99 8.63
N HIS A 19 9.09 -15.85 8.03
CA HIS A 19 10.13 -15.82 7.00
C HIS A 19 11.54 -15.79 7.61
N PRO A 20 12.52 -16.58 7.11
CA PRO A 20 13.89 -16.61 7.65
C PRO A 20 14.58 -15.25 7.75
N ASP A 21 14.24 -14.32 6.86
CA ASP A 21 14.79 -12.96 6.83
C ASP A 21 14.11 -12.00 7.81
N ASN A 22 12.96 -12.36 8.41
CA ASN A 22 12.27 -11.58 9.44
C ASN A 22 12.15 -12.38 10.76
N PRO A 23 13.27 -12.80 11.36
CA PRO A 23 13.23 -13.50 12.63
C PRO A 23 12.59 -12.61 13.70
N ASP A 24 11.77 -13.20 14.56
CA ASP A 24 11.12 -12.53 15.70
C ASP A 24 10.24 -11.30 15.33
N ASP A 25 9.74 -11.23 14.08
CA ASP A 25 8.88 -10.13 13.59
C ASP A 25 9.50 -8.73 13.76
N LEU A 26 10.79 -8.61 13.45
CA LEU A 26 11.57 -7.38 13.67
C LEU A 26 11.34 -6.30 12.61
N TYR A 27 10.74 -6.64 11.46
CA TYR A 27 10.56 -5.66 10.38
C TYR A 27 9.35 -4.76 10.62
N PRO A 28 9.53 -3.43 10.58
CA PRO A 28 8.47 -2.51 10.94
C PRO A 28 7.31 -2.59 9.94
N PRO A 29 6.05 -2.61 10.40
CA PRO A 29 4.90 -2.39 9.54
C PRO A 29 5.11 -1.12 8.72
N THR A 30 4.90 -1.20 7.41
CA THR A 30 5.23 -0.10 6.51
C THR A 30 3.96 0.59 6.03
N ALA A 31 3.83 1.87 6.38
CA ALA A 31 2.74 2.72 5.95
C ALA A 31 2.89 3.11 4.48
N PHE A 32 1.77 3.33 3.79
CA PHE A 32 1.78 3.79 2.40
C PHE A 32 0.57 4.68 2.11
N VAL A 33 0.69 5.45 1.02
CA VAL A 33 -0.43 6.16 0.40
C VAL A 33 -0.62 5.66 -1.02
N ALA A 34 -1.87 5.62 -1.49
CA ALA A 34 -2.17 5.22 -2.86
C ALA A 34 -3.26 6.11 -3.46
N GLU A 35 -3.16 6.34 -4.76
CA GLU A 35 -4.22 6.95 -5.57
C GLU A 35 -4.68 5.93 -6.59
N LEU A 36 -5.97 5.58 -6.53
CA LEU A 36 -6.58 4.61 -7.44
C LEU A 36 -7.54 5.29 -8.41
N ILE A 37 -7.51 4.82 -9.65
CA ILE A 37 -8.50 5.07 -10.68
C ILE A 37 -9.23 3.76 -10.91
N ASP A 38 -10.55 3.82 -10.98
CA ASP A 38 -11.41 2.68 -11.27
C ASP A 38 -12.34 3.02 -12.42
N ARG A 39 -12.19 2.31 -13.52
CA ARG A 39 -13.02 2.44 -14.71
C ARG A 39 -13.69 1.11 -14.99
N ALA A 40 -14.95 1.00 -14.57
CA ALA A 40 -15.77 -0.19 -14.74
C ALA A 40 -15.11 -1.47 -14.18
N GLY A 41 -14.38 -1.35 -13.07
CA GLY A 41 -13.69 -2.46 -12.43
C GLY A 41 -12.24 -2.66 -12.86
N VAL A 42 -11.76 -1.97 -13.91
CA VAL A 42 -10.32 -1.91 -14.22
C VAL A 42 -9.67 -0.88 -13.30
N ILE A 43 -8.62 -1.29 -12.60
CA ILE A 43 -7.89 -0.48 -11.62
C ILE A 43 -6.54 -0.07 -12.19
N THR A 44 -6.23 1.22 -12.11
CA THR A 44 -4.87 1.74 -12.26
C THR A 44 -4.55 2.71 -11.14
N GLY A 45 -3.28 3.04 -10.93
CA GLY A 45 -2.91 3.98 -9.89
C GLY A 45 -1.44 4.04 -9.59
N TRP A 46 -1.10 4.67 -8.48
CA TRP A 46 0.25 4.68 -7.92
C TRP A 46 0.21 4.50 -6.41
N VAL A 47 1.32 4.01 -5.87
CA VAL A 47 1.57 3.89 -4.43
C VAL A 47 2.90 4.55 -4.08
N GLY A 48 2.94 5.23 -2.93
CA GLY A 48 4.14 5.79 -2.33
C GLY A 48 4.33 5.25 -0.91
N GLU A 49 5.56 4.89 -0.57
CA GLU A 49 5.93 4.35 0.73
C GLU A 49 7.34 4.83 1.15
N PRO A 50 7.62 4.97 2.45
CA PRO A 50 8.97 5.23 2.93
C PRO A 50 9.86 4.00 2.71
N ASP A 51 11.15 4.23 2.44
CA ASP A 51 12.13 3.15 2.36
C ASP A 51 12.59 2.70 3.75
N THR A 52 11.71 2.00 4.47
CA THR A 52 11.92 1.62 5.88
C THR A 52 13.09 0.65 6.09
N LEU A 53 13.43 -0.17 5.08
CA LEU A 53 14.53 -1.14 5.16
C LEU A 53 15.85 -0.61 4.58
N GLY A 54 15.81 0.21 3.53
CA GLY A 54 17.01 0.74 2.87
C GLY A 54 17.46 2.13 3.37
N GLY A 55 16.58 2.89 4.02
CA GLY A 55 16.85 4.24 4.50
C GLY A 55 17.02 5.29 3.39
N GLY A 56 16.65 4.94 2.15
CA GLY A 56 16.68 5.82 0.98
C GLY A 56 15.46 6.75 0.87
N PRO A 57 15.30 7.43 -0.27
CA PRO A 57 14.12 8.25 -0.54
C PRO A 57 12.85 7.39 -0.62
N ASP A 58 11.68 8.03 -0.46
CA ASP A 58 10.38 7.38 -0.63
C ASP A 58 10.31 6.63 -1.98
N ARG A 59 9.85 5.39 -1.91
CA ARG A 59 9.65 4.52 -3.08
C ARG A 59 8.32 4.83 -3.74
N ARG A 60 8.32 4.79 -5.07
CA ARG A 60 7.11 4.90 -5.89
C ARG A 60 6.94 3.68 -6.78
N ALA A 61 5.69 3.27 -6.98
CA ALA A 61 5.35 2.16 -7.84
C ALA A 61 3.99 2.40 -8.53
N GLU A 62 3.82 1.82 -9.71
CA GLU A 62 2.54 1.80 -10.41
C GLU A 62 1.69 0.63 -9.90
N LEU A 63 0.37 0.83 -9.91
CA LEU A 63 -0.63 -0.21 -9.62
C LEU A 63 -1.48 -0.46 -10.86
N ALA A 64 -1.70 -1.73 -11.19
CA ALA A 64 -2.62 -2.14 -12.24
C ALA A 64 -3.36 -3.43 -11.85
N GLY A 65 -4.65 -3.51 -12.11
CA GLY A 65 -5.45 -4.65 -11.69
C GLY A 65 -6.93 -4.56 -12.01
N MET A 66 -7.74 -5.31 -11.27
CA MET A 66 -9.18 -5.39 -11.44
C MET A 66 -9.91 -5.57 -10.12
N ARG A 67 -11.20 -5.20 -10.11
CA ARG A 67 -12.15 -5.65 -9.10
C ARG A 67 -13.35 -6.34 -9.73
N THR A 68 -13.89 -7.31 -9.02
CA THR A 68 -15.14 -8.02 -9.36
C THR A 68 -15.99 -8.12 -8.09
N GLY A 69 -17.14 -7.45 -8.07
CA GLY A 69 -17.87 -7.30 -6.81
C GLY A 69 -17.04 -6.51 -5.80
N ASP A 70 -16.89 -7.10 -4.61
CA ASP A 70 -16.04 -6.59 -3.54
C ASP A 70 -14.62 -7.18 -3.57
N ALA A 71 -14.33 -8.17 -4.43
CA ALA A 71 -12.99 -8.71 -4.57
C ALA A 71 -12.12 -7.74 -5.39
N VAL A 72 -10.90 -7.45 -4.91
CA VAL A 72 -9.93 -6.54 -5.51
C VAL A 72 -8.60 -7.26 -5.67
N ALA A 73 -7.99 -7.15 -6.84
CA ALA A 73 -6.63 -7.62 -7.08
C ALA A 73 -5.85 -6.63 -7.94
N PHE A 74 -4.61 -6.35 -7.58
CA PHE A 74 -3.71 -5.49 -8.36
C PHE A 74 -2.25 -5.86 -8.15
N THR A 75 -1.43 -5.58 -9.16
CA THR A 75 0.02 -5.76 -9.11
C THR A 75 0.68 -4.40 -8.92
N LYS A 76 1.59 -4.33 -7.94
CA LYS A 76 2.53 -3.24 -7.74
C LYS A 76 3.79 -3.50 -8.55
N THR A 77 4.16 -2.54 -9.40
CA THR A 77 5.38 -2.57 -10.21
C THR A 77 6.32 -1.45 -9.74
N PRO A 78 7.35 -1.77 -8.96
CA PRO A 78 8.34 -0.80 -8.48
C PRO A 78 9.08 -0.10 -9.64
N ALA A 79 9.30 1.21 -9.50
CA ALA A 79 9.99 2.00 -10.53
C ALA A 79 11.51 1.70 -10.60
N ASP A 80 12.08 1.13 -9.55
CA ASP A 80 13.48 0.73 -9.44
C ASP A 80 13.77 -0.65 -10.08
N GLY A 81 12.76 -1.30 -10.67
CA GLY A 81 12.90 -2.61 -11.29
C GLY A 81 12.92 -3.77 -10.30
N ALA A 82 12.60 -3.54 -9.02
CA ALA A 82 12.41 -4.62 -8.06
C ALA A 82 11.24 -5.55 -8.43
N ASN A 83 11.18 -6.71 -7.76
CA ASN A 83 10.16 -7.72 -8.02
C ASN A 83 8.74 -7.14 -7.94
N GLN A 84 7.87 -7.60 -8.84
CA GLN A 84 6.45 -7.30 -8.77
C GLN A 84 5.83 -7.90 -7.49
N ILE A 85 4.87 -7.18 -6.93
CA ILE A 85 4.15 -7.59 -5.73
C ILE A 85 2.66 -7.67 -6.07
N GLU A 86 2.08 -8.83 -5.87
CA GLU A 86 0.66 -9.11 -6.10
C GLU A 86 -0.13 -8.81 -4.84
N TYR A 87 -1.22 -8.06 -4.96
CA TYR A 87 -2.16 -7.79 -3.88
C TYR A 87 -3.51 -8.42 -4.22
N ALA A 88 -4.09 -9.12 -3.25
CA ALA A 88 -5.45 -9.64 -3.31
C ALA A 88 -6.18 -9.30 -2.02
N GLY A 89 -7.35 -8.67 -2.12
CA GLY A 89 -8.11 -8.22 -0.96
C GLY A 89 -9.61 -8.12 -1.23
N THR A 90 -10.32 -7.71 -0.18
CA THR A 90 -11.78 -7.51 -0.21
C THR A 90 -12.11 -6.09 0.24
N LEU A 91 -12.98 -5.44 -0.52
CA LEU A 91 -13.57 -4.16 -0.20
C LEU A 91 -14.67 -4.37 0.86
N ILE A 92 -14.50 -3.75 2.02
CA ILE A 92 -15.38 -3.87 3.18
C ILE A 92 -15.79 -2.49 3.68
N ASP A 93 -16.60 -2.47 4.75
CA ASP A 93 -17.01 -1.24 5.44
C ASP A 93 -17.62 -0.20 4.49
N GLU A 94 -18.59 -0.65 3.68
CA GLU A 94 -19.26 0.18 2.67
C GLU A 94 -18.26 0.87 1.73
N GLY A 95 -17.24 0.13 1.28
CA GLY A 95 -16.31 0.65 0.30
C GLY A 95 -15.23 1.56 0.87
N ARG A 96 -15.14 1.68 2.20
CA ARG A 96 -14.18 2.56 2.89
C ARG A 96 -12.89 1.87 3.26
N ARG A 97 -12.79 0.54 3.14
CA ARG A 97 -11.60 -0.21 3.50
C ARG A 97 -11.34 -1.37 2.56
N ILE A 98 -10.07 -1.65 2.28
CA ILE A 98 -9.61 -2.90 1.65
C ILE A 98 -8.69 -3.62 2.63
N GLU A 99 -8.95 -4.90 2.87
CA GLU A 99 -8.09 -5.80 3.66
C GLU A 99 -7.72 -7.01 2.81
N GLY A 100 -6.49 -7.51 2.97
CA GLY A 100 -6.04 -8.65 2.17
C GLY A 100 -4.60 -9.07 2.40
N LEU A 101 -4.06 -9.76 1.40
CA LEU A 101 -2.68 -10.24 1.36
C LEU A 101 -1.91 -9.61 0.21
N TRP A 102 -0.62 -9.41 0.44
CA TRP A 102 0.36 -9.15 -0.59
C TRP A 102 1.29 -10.36 -0.72
N HIS A 103 1.83 -10.60 -1.92
CA HIS A 103 2.69 -11.72 -2.23
C HIS A 103 3.73 -11.35 -3.29
N ILE A 104 4.97 -11.80 -3.09
CA ILE A 104 6.03 -11.83 -4.09
C ILE A 104 6.27 -13.29 -4.43
N ALA A 105 6.13 -13.66 -5.71
CA ALA A 105 6.24 -15.04 -6.17
C ALA A 105 7.52 -15.73 -5.67
N GLY A 106 7.35 -16.82 -4.91
CA GLY A 106 8.45 -17.61 -4.36
C GLY A 106 9.30 -16.92 -3.29
N ASN A 107 8.82 -15.79 -2.74
CA ASN A 107 9.53 -14.99 -1.76
C ASN A 107 8.58 -14.64 -0.59
N TRP A 108 8.42 -13.35 -0.27
CA TRP A 108 7.67 -12.91 0.90
C TRP A 108 6.16 -12.77 0.62
N SER A 109 5.37 -12.86 1.67
CA SER A 109 3.95 -12.50 1.65
C SER A 109 3.53 -11.96 2.99
N GLY A 110 2.49 -11.16 3.04
CA GLY A 110 1.99 -10.64 4.30
C GLY A 110 0.62 -10.02 4.19
N ARG A 111 0.12 -9.50 5.30
CA ARG A 111 -1.19 -8.82 5.35
C ARG A 111 -1.04 -7.36 4.95
N PHE A 112 -2.10 -6.80 4.39
CA PHE A 112 -2.24 -5.36 4.24
C PHE A 112 -3.66 -4.90 4.59
N ARG A 113 -3.76 -3.63 4.92
CA ARG A 113 -5.02 -2.90 5.00
C ARG A 113 -4.82 -1.50 4.44
N MET A 114 -5.84 -0.99 3.77
CA MET A 114 -5.91 0.43 3.43
C MET A 114 -7.33 0.96 3.64
N ASP A 115 -7.39 2.17 4.15
CA ASP A 115 -8.61 2.92 4.42
C ASP A 115 -8.70 4.07 3.43
N ARG A 116 -9.91 4.42 3.00
CA ARG A 116 -10.13 5.65 2.25
C ARG A 116 -9.62 6.81 3.08
N SER A 117 -8.64 7.52 2.55
CA SER A 117 -8.31 8.82 3.10
C SER A 117 -9.56 9.67 2.89
N GLY A 118 -10.07 10.32 3.93
CA GLY A 118 -11.00 11.44 3.73
C GLY A 118 -10.38 12.49 2.79
N PRO A 119 -11.02 13.63 2.51
CA PRO A 119 -10.36 14.69 1.75
C PRO A 119 -8.96 14.94 2.35
N LEU A 120 -7.92 14.85 1.50
CA LEU A 120 -6.53 15.06 1.89
C LEU A 120 -6.50 16.28 2.82
N ARG A 121 -6.13 16.11 4.08
CA ARG A 121 -5.74 17.26 4.89
C ARG A 121 -4.42 17.73 4.31
N PRO A 122 -4.32 18.95 3.77
CA PRO A 122 -3.03 19.47 3.36
C PRO A 122 -2.13 19.54 4.60
N ALA A 123 -0.93 18.95 4.50
CA ALA A 123 0.18 18.95 5.45
C ALA A 123 0.22 17.83 6.51
N GLU A 124 0.69 16.66 6.10
CA GLU A 124 1.69 15.90 6.87
C GLU A 124 2.96 15.75 6.01
N THR A 125 3.47 16.88 5.53
CA THR A 125 4.91 16.99 5.24
C THR A 125 5.57 17.12 6.62
N LEU A 126 6.23 16.05 7.08
CA LEU A 126 7.18 16.17 8.20
C LEU A 126 8.11 17.34 7.89
N ARG A 127 7.98 18.43 8.65
CA ARG A 127 9.01 19.48 8.64
C ARG A 127 10.19 18.92 9.41
N VAL A 128 11.20 18.45 8.67
CA VAL A 128 12.55 18.34 9.19
C VAL A 128 13.08 19.75 9.39
N GLY A 129 13.38 20.08 10.65
CA GLY A 129 14.26 21.20 10.99
C GLY A 129 13.58 22.33 11.77
N GLU A 130 13.63 22.24 13.10
CA GLU A 130 14.02 23.39 13.92
C GLU A 130 14.65 22.91 15.23
N THR A 131 15.98 23.04 15.33
CA THR A 131 16.71 22.92 16.60
C THR A 131 16.49 24.20 17.39
N LEU A 132 15.73 24.13 18.48
CA LEU A 132 15.76 25.18 19.49
C LEU A 132 17.04 25.04 20.31
N LYS A 133 17.97 25.99 20.14
CA LYS A 133 19.03 26.24 21.11
C LYS A 133 18.40 26.94 22.32
N ILE A 134 18.63 26.40 23.51
CA ILE A 134 18.37 27.03 24.81
C ILE A 134 19.55 27.93 25.14
#